data_AF-A0A7V5V755-F1
#
_entry.id   AF-A0A7V5V755-F1
#
_cell.length_a   1.000
_cell.length_b   1.000
_cell.length_c   1.000
_cell.angle_alpha   90.00
_cell.angle_beta   90.00
_cell.angle_gamma   90.00
#
_symmetry.space_group_name_H-M   'P 1'
#
loop_
_entity.id
_entity.type
_entity.pdbx_description
1 polymer ?
#
loop_
_entity_poly.entity_id
_entity_poly.type
_entity_poly.pdbx_seq_one_letter_code
_entity_poly.pdbx_strand_id
1 'polypeptide(L)' 'EVWEDQEDDYVDFDPTDYVDNPVALARMKAQVKQVDLARYMMVTPSYISKLEHADRVSDEALQKVKAALQELRKR' A
#
# COMPACT_ATOMS: atom_id res chain seq x y z
N GLU A 1 28.66 -28.80 -10.63
CA GLU A 1 27.19 -28.69 -10.56
C GLU A 1 26.77 -27.47 -11.33
N VAL A 2 25.90 -27.66 -12.32
CA VAL A 2 25.26 -26.59 -13.08
C VAL A 2 23.91 -26.39 -12.41
N TRP A 3 23.66 -25.19 -11.89
CA TRP A 3 22.34 -24.85 -11.37
C TRP A 3 21.43 -24.69 -12.59
N GLU A 4 20.51 -25.64 -12.80
CA GLU A 4 19.45 -25.49 -13.81
C GLU A 4 18.46 -24.46 -13.27
N ASP A 5 18.39 -23.30 -13.93
CA ASP A 5 17.37 -22.29 -13.67
C ASP A 5 16.00 -22.90 -14.03
N GLN A 6 15.27 -23.39 -13.04
CA GLN A 6 13.89 -23.83 -13.17
C GLN A 6 13.03 -22.56 -13.35
N GLU A 7 12.77 -22.19 -14.61
CA GLU A 7 11.92 -21.03 -14.99
C GLU A 7 10.49 -21.13 -14.43
N ASP A 8 10.07 -22.32 -13.96
CA ASP A 8 8.69 -22.63 -13.55
C ASP A 8 8.32 -22.22 -12.11
N ASP A 9 9.27 -21.76 -11.28
CA ASP A 9 9.01 -21.37 -9.88
C ASP A 9 8.79 -19.85 -9.70
N TYR A 10 8.74 -19.07 -10.78
CA TYR A 10 8.48 -17.63 -10.70
C TYR A 10 6.99 -17.33 -10.44
N VAL A 11 6.68 -16.82 -9.25
CA VAL A 11 5.34 -16.37 -8.85
C VAL A 11 5.31 -14.84 -8.76
N ASP A 12 4.34 -14.22 -9.42
CA ASP A 12 4.10 -12.78 -9.33
C ASP A 12 3.80 -12.38 -7.88
N PHE A 13 4.45 -11.32 -7.41
CA PHE A 13 4.19 -10.77 -6.08
C PHE A 13 2.86 -10.02 -6.06
N ASP A 14 1.80 -10.63 -5.48
CA ASP A 14 0.57 -9.92 -5.14
C ASP A 14 0.57 -9.49 -3.66
N PRO A 15 0.57 -8.18 -3.37
CA PRO A 15 0.46 -7.68 -2.00
C PRO A 15 -0.80 -8.15 -1.27
N THR A 16 -1.87 -8.58 -1.96
CA THR A 16 -3.07 -9.13 -1.31
C THR A 16 -2.80 -10.38 -0.50
N ASP A 17 -1.74 -11.12 -0.83
CA ASP A 17 -1.41 -12.38 -0.17
C ASP A 17 -0.78 -12.17 1.22
N TYR A 18 -0.42 -10.92 1.54
CA TYR A 18 0.33 -10.57 2.76
C TYR A 18 -0.25 -9.38 3.53
N VAL A 19 -1.23 -8.66 2.99
CA VAL A 19 -1.72 -7.40 3.55
C VAL A 19 -3.25 -7.38 3.63
N ASP A 20 -3.76 -7.56 4.85
CA ASP A 20 -5.20 -7.48 5.14
C ASP A 20 -5.72 -6.05 5.25
N ASN A 21 -4.85 -5.10 5.63
CA ASN A 21 -5.27 -3.73 5.86
C ASN A 21 -5.57 -3.02 4.52
N PRO A 22 -6.80 -2.54 4.30
CA PRO A 22 -7.20 -2.00 3.00
C PRO A 22 -6.50 -0.68 2.64
N VAL A 23 -6.00 0.08 3.64
CA VAL A 23 -5.23 1.30 3.41
C VAL A 23 -3.82 0.96 2.94
N ALA A 24 -3.15 0.02 3.62
CA ALA A 24 -1.82 -0.45 3.24
C ALA A 24 -1.85 -1.05 1.83
N LEU A 25 -2.84 -1.90 1.56
CA LEU A 25 -3.04 -2.51 0.25
C LEU A 25 -3.27 -1.46 -0.85
N ALA A 26 -4.15 -0.49 -0.61
CA ALA A 26 -4.43 0.57 -1.58
C ALA A 26 -3.17 1.42 -1.88
N ARG A 27 -2.38 1.73 -0.85
CA ARG A 27 -1.13 2.49 -1.00
C ARG A 27 -0.09 1.70 -1.80
N MET A 28 0.11 0.42 -1.51
CA MET A 28 1.06 -0.44 -2.22
C MET A 28 0.68 -0.61 -3.69
N LYS A 29 -0.61 -0.83 -3.98
CA LYS A 29 -1.12 -0.87 -5.36
C LYS A 29 -0.94 0.45 -6.11
N ALA A 30 -0.95 1.57 -5.40
CA ALA A 30 -0.65 2.88 -5.98
C ALA A 30 0.85 3.18 -6.08
N GLN A 31 1.73 2.30 -5.58
CA GLN A 31 3.19 2.48 -5.51
C GLN A 31 3.62 3.78 -4.81
N VAL A 32 2.82 4.26 -3.85
CA VAL A 32 3.09 5.49 -3.09
C VAL A 32 3.83 5.16 -1.80
N LYS A 33 4.87 5.94 -1.46
CA LYS A 33 5.53 5.82 -0.17
C LYS A 33 4.67 6.42 0.93
N GLN A 34 4.70 5.80 2.10
CA GLN A 34 3.92 6.23 3.27
C GLN A 34 4.16 7.71 3.63
N VAL A 35 5.41 8.18 3.53
CA VAL A 35 5.79 9.57 3.81
C VAL A 35 5.18 10.56 2.81
N ASP A 36 5.01 10.17 1.55
CA ASP A 36 4.48 11.05 0.52
C ASP A 36 2.95 11.15 0.63
N LEU A 37 2.28 10.04 0.95
CA LEU A 37 0.87 10.06 1.33
C LEU A 37 0.63 10.94 2.57
N ALA A 38 1.46 10.79 3.61
CA ALA A 38 1.35 11.59 4.83
C ALA A 38 1.51 13.09 4.55
N ARG A 39 2.52 13.46 3.75
CA ARG A 39 2.76 14.85 3.32
C ARG A 39 1.56 15.41 2.54
N TYR A 40 1.04 14.65 1.58
CA TYR A 40 -0.10 15.09 0.77
C TYR A 40 -1.35 15.30 1.62
N MET A 41 -1.63 14.38 2.54
CA MET A 41 -2.79 14.46 3.44
C MET A 41 -2.58 15.43 4.61
N MET A 42 -1.41 16.08 4.72
CA MET A 42 -1.04 16.97 5.83
C MET A 42 -1.15 16.32 7.21
N VAL A 43 -0.78 15.04 7.30
CA VAL A 43 -0.77 14.26 8.55
C VAL A 43 0.65 13.77 8.85
N THR A 44 0.87 13.25 10.06
CA THR A 44 2.17 12.68 10.43
C THR A 44 2.38 11.32 9.76
N PRO A 45 3.63 10.95 9.40
CA PRO A 45 3.93 9.60 8.92
C PRO A 45 3.47 8.50 9.90
N SER A 46 3.55 8.78 11.21
CA SER A 46 3.08 7.89 12.28
C SER A 46 1.56 7.69 12.26
N TYR A 47 0.78 8.68 11.83
CA TYR A 47 -0.67 8.51 11.67
C TYR A 47 -0.98 7.49 10.56
N ILE A 48 -0.32 7.61 9.40
CA ILE A 48 -0.48 6.63 8.32
C ILE A 48 0.00 5.24 8.77
N SER A 49 1.12 5.15 9.51
CA SER A 49 1.62 3.86 10.05
C SER A 49 0.57 3.19 10.94
N LYS A 50 -0.02 3.94 11.88
CA LYS A 50 -1.08 3.44 12.74
C LYS A 50 -2.30 2.99 11.94
N LEU A 51 -2.65 3.74 10.89
CA LEU A 51 -3.78 3.40 10.03
C LEU A 51 -3.54 2.12 9.23
N GLU A 52 -2.32 1.89 8.75
CA GLU A 52 -1.89 0.70 8.00
C GLU A 52 -1.73 -0.56 8.87
N HIS A 53 -1.58 -0.40 10.18
CA HIS A 53 -1.47 -1.51 11.15
C HIS A 53 -2.73 -1.70 11.98
N ALA A 54 -3.79 -0.92 11.74
CA ALA A 54 -5.05 -1.09 12.43
C ALA A 54 -5.79 -2.34 11.91
N ASP A 55 -6.37 -3.12 12.82
CA ASP A 55 -7.21 -4.28 12.48
C ASP A 55 -8.47 -3.89 11.70
N ARG A 56 -8.97 -2.67 11.94
CA ARG A 56 -10.15 -2.12 11.28
C ARG A 56 -9.90 -0.68 10.90
N VAL A 57 -10.32 -0.33 9.68
CA VAL A 57 -10.29 1.03 9.16
C VAL A 57 -11.73 1.42 8.82
N SER A 58 -12.12 2.65 9.18
CA SER A 58 -13.44 3.16 8.79
C SER A 58 -13.51 3.43 7.29
N ASP A 59 -14.69 3.26 6.71
CA ASP A 59 -14.91 3.52 5.28
C ASP A 59 -14.54 4.96 4.90
N GLU A 60 -14.83 5.91 5.77
CA GLU A 60 -14.48 7.32 5.57
C GLU A 60 -12.96 7.53 5.47
N ALA A 61 -12.18 6.90 6.36
CA ALA A 61 -10.73 7.01 6.34
C ALA A 61 -10.15 6.35 5.07
N LEU A 62 -10.67 5.18 4.69
CA LEU A 62 -10.27 4.49 3.47
C LEU A 62 -10.59 5.31 2.22
N GLN A 63 -11.77 5.93 2.15
CA GLN A 63 -12.18 6.79 1.03
C GLN A 63 -11.26 8.01 0.90
N LYS A 64 -10.95 8.69 2.02
CA LYS A 64 -10.02 9.82 2.04
C LYS A 64 -8.64 9.44 1.52
N VAL A 65 -8.12 8.29 1.95
CA VAL A 65 -6.83 7.78 1.45
C VAL A 65 -6.90 7.47 -0.05
N LYS A 66 -7.95 6.76 -0.51
CA LYS A 66 -8.10 6.44 -1.94
C LYS A 66 -8.16 7.69 -2.81
N ALA A 67 -8.90 8.72 -2.38
CA ALA A 67 -8.94 10.01 -3.09
C ALA A 67 -7.56 10.67 -3.15
N ALA A 68 -6.83 10.71 -2.03
CA ALA A 68 -5.47 11.25 -2.00
C ALA A 68 -4.50 10.49 -2.94
N LEU A 69 -4.57 9.16 -2.96
CA LEU A 69 -3.75 8.32 -3.84
C LEU A 69 -4.08 8.54 -5.32
N GLN A 70 -5.35 8.74 -5.67
CA GLN A 70 -5.77 9.04 -7.04
C GLN A 70 -5.19 10.38 -7.51
N GLU A 71 -5.22 11.40 -6.66
CA GLU A 71 -4.64 12.71 -6.99
C GLU A 71 -3.12 12.66 -7.09
N LEU A 72 -2.45 11.88 -6.24
CA LEU A 72 -1.00 11.66 -6.34
C LEU A 72 -0.60 10.93 -7.61
N ARG A 73 -1.42 10.01 -8.12
CA ARG A 73 -1.16 9.30 -9.39
C ARG A 73 -1.37 10.15 -10.64
N LYS A 74 -2.16 11.22 -10.56
CA LYS A 74 -2.42 12.14 -11.67
C LYS A 74 -1.29 13.14 -11.89
N ARG A 75 -0.42 13.32 -10.90
CA ARG A 75 0.75 14.21 -10.95
C ARG A 75 1.94 13.48 -11.55
#